data_AF-A0A9D6H4L2-F1
#
_entry.id   AF-A0A9D6H4L2-F1
#
_cell.length_a   1.000
_cell.length_b   1.000
_cell.length_c   1.000
_cell.angle_alpha   90.00
_cell.angle_beta   90.00
_cell.angle_gamma   90.00
#
_symmetry.space_group_name_H-M   'P 1'
#
loop_
_entity.id
_entity.type
_entity.pdbx_description
1 polymer ?
#
loop_
_entity_poly.entity_id
_entity_poly.type
_entity_poly.pdbx_seq_one_letter_code
_entity_poly.pdbx_strand_id
1 'polypeptide(L)'
;MRCVNCDYILWNQPAPPMGEKRTCPECGTGYSAHQYDFAAGRVQFCCEHCGQDYYGTSARGHIVPDEFACVRCGGLVLMDRCTLRPAAGVSDGEAMQHAELPWFEAKSFVKRWWGTTLVGFSKGIQLPAMLGGRVEPTQASIFVVIQSFFAGIMGLLTGLLPVLAVATVGGGTIQSSAGQAIAQGVLFLISPFLLLGSMALAAALAAAAGSRDGLSFRRAYTLIGFSSGALIFGLVPCCGALIGYILWAIQGSYALAAAMPRGKGAAVVVLALVGMFIGLILQAAVGFAITFVLSAL
;
A
#
# COMPACT_ATOMS: atom_id res chain seq x y z
N MET A 1 -13.14 10.17 -7.75
CA MET A 1 -13.83 8.95 -8.22
C MET A 1 -13.02 8.33 -9.34
N ARG A 2 -12.58 7.07 -9.19
CA ARG A 2 -11.75 6.37 -10.19
C ARG A 2 -12.30 4.99 -10.48
N CYS A 3 -12.12 4.52 -11.71
CA CYS A 3 -12.56 3.19 -12.12
C CYS A 3 -11.81 2.11 -11.32
N VAL A 4 -12.55 1.15 -10.77
CA VAL A 4 -11.97 0.05 -9.98
C VAL A 4 -11.07 -0.89 -10.79
N ASN A 5 -11.23 -0.93 -12.12
CA ASN A 5 -10.48 -1.81 -13.00
C ASN A 5 -9.23 -1.15 -13.61
N CYS A 6 -9.37 0.08 -14.14
CA CYS A 6 -8.28 0.76 -14.87
C CYS A 6 -7.80 2.07 -14.23
N ASP A 7 -8.34 2.47 -13.07
CA ASP A 7 -8.01 3.72 -12.37
C ASP A 7 -8.27 5.03 -13.16
N TYR A 8 -9.02 4.94 -14.27
CA TYR A 8 -9.44 6.14 -15.01
C TYR A 8 -10.32 7.05 -14.14
N ILE A 9 -10.16 8.36 -14.28
CA ILE A 9 -10.89 9.36 -13.48
C ILE A 9 -12.33 9.46 -14.01
N LEU A 10 -13.30 9.18 -13.16
CA LEU A 10 -14.71 9.11 -13.53
C LEU A 10 -15.51 10.38 -13.15
N TRP A 11 -14.83 11.45 -12.74
CA TRP A 11 -15.47 12.74 -12.52
C TRP A 11 -15.97 13.34 -13.83
N ASN A 12 -17.01 14.17 -13.74
CA ASN A 12 -17.62 14.89 -14.86
C ASN A 12 -18.14 14.01 -16.01
N GLN A 13 -18.33 12.70 -15.76
CA GLN A 13 -18.90 11.81 -16.77
C GLN A 13 -20.40 12.09 -16.90
N PRO A 14 -20.90 12.33 -18.12
CA PRO A 14 -22.31 12.61 -18.35
C PRO A 14 -23.18 11.43 -17.90
N ALA A 15 -24.45 11.72 -17.64
CA ALA A 15 -25.42 10.67 -17.37
C ALA A 15 -25.50 9.72 -18.58
N PRO A 16 -25.59 8.40 -18.36
CA PRO A 16 -25.80 7.46 -19.45
C PRO A 16 -27.19 7.67 -20.07
N PRO A 17 -27.39 7.33 -21.36
CA PRO A 17 -28.71 7.33 -22.00
C PRO A 17 -29.74 6.54 -21.19
N MET A 18 -31.02 6.87 -21.34
CA MET A 18 -32.11 6.26 -20.57
C MET A 18 -32.05 4.73 -20.58
N GLY A 19 -31.84 4.12 -19.40
CA GLY A 19 -31.82 2.67 -19.21
C GLY A 19 -30.43 2.01 -19.27
N GLU A 20 -29.39 2.76 -19.62
CA GLU A 20 -28.03 2.23 -19.68
C GLU A 20 -27.28 2.38 -18.35
N LYS A 21 -26.34 1.46 -18.10
CA LYS A 21 -25.42 1.54 -16.96
C LYS A 21 -24.26 2.46 -17.34
N ARG A 22 -23.72 3.19 -16.36
CA ARG A 22 -22.47 3.92 -16.58
C ARG A 22 -21.36 2.93 -16.87
N THR A 23 -20.58 3.20 -17.90
CA THR A 23 -19.39 2.43 -18.27
C THR A 23 -18.18 3.33 -18.25
N CYS A 24 -17.06 2.83 -17.74
CA CYS A 24 -15.79 3.53 -17.83
C CYS A 24 -15.42 3.72 -19.32
N PRO A 25 -15.10 4.94 -19.78
CA PRO A 25 -14.81 5.19 -21.19
C PRO A 25 -13.53 4.51 -21.68
N GLU A 26 -12.57 4.22 -20.79
CA GLU A 26 -11.31 3.57 -21.17
C GLU A 26 -11.42 2.04 -21.26
N CYS A 27 -12.11 1.41 -20.32
CA CYS A 27 -12.10 -0.07 -20.18
C CYS A 27 -13.48 -0.72 -20.29
N GLY A 28 -14.54 0.06 -20.52
CA GLY A 28 -15.92 -0.41 -20.63
C GLY A 28 -16.53 -0.97 -19.33
N THR A 29 -15.78 -1.02 -18.23
CA THR A 29 -16.27 -1.60 -16.97
C THR A 29 -17.43 -0.78 -16.41
N GLY A 30 -18.56 -1.45 -16.15
CA GLY A 30 -19.74 -0.82 -15.56
C GLY A 30 -19.49 -0.33 -14.13
N TYR A 31 -20.05 0.82 -13.76
CA TYR A 31 -19.93 1.38 -12.41
C TYR A 31 -21.21 2.09 -11.96
N SER A 32 -21.33 2.35 -10.65
CA SER A 32 -22.45 3.09 -10.02
C SER A 32 -21.90 4.07 -8.98
N ALA A 33 -22.58 5.19 -8.76
CA ALA A 33 -22.19 6.17 -7.74
C ALA A 33 -22.28 5.57 -6.33
N HIS A 34 -23.22 4.65 -6.09
CA HIS A 34 -23.36 3.94 -4.80
C HIS A 34 -22.14 3.07 -4.42
N GLN A 35 -21.30 2.71 -5.40
CA GLN A 35 -20.09 1.92 -5.17
C GLN A 35 -18.94 2.73 -4.58
N TYR A 36 -19.08 4.06 -4.57
CA TYR A 36 -18.06 4.98 -4.10
C TYR A 36 -18.51 5.66 -2.81
N ASP A 37 -17.55 5.91 -1.93
CA ASP A 37 -17.77 6.70 -0.72
C ASP A 37 -17.17 8.09 -0.93
N PHE A 38 -17.93 9.11 -0.58
CA PHE A 38 -17.59 10.51 -0.75
C PHE A 38 -17.52 11.20 0.61
N ALA A 39 -16.66 12.20 0.74
CA ALA A 39 -16.68 13.04 1.93
C ALA A 39 -17.97 13.87 1.92
N ALA A 40 -18.70 13.90 3.05
CA ALA A 40 -19.96 14.62 3.16
C ALA A 40 -19.80 16.11 2.79
N GLY A 41 -20.68 16.60 1.92
CA GLY A 41 -20.66 17.98 1.41
C GLY A 41 -19.55 18.30 0.41
N ARG A 42 -18.72 17.32 0.02
CA ARG A 42 -17.55 17.54 -0.86
C ARG A 42 -17.77 17.14 -2.32
N VAL A 43 -18.95 16.62 -2.64
CA VAL A 43 -19.33 16.20 -3.99
C VAL A 43 -20.64 16.87 -4.39
N GLN A 44 -20.63 17.41 -5.61
CA GLN A 44 -21.79 17.90 -6.34
C GLN A 44 -22.38 16.79 -7.19
N PHE A 45 -23.66 16.53 -6.99
CA PHE A 45 -24.51 15.67 -7.79
C PHE A 45 -25.34 16.59 -8.69
N CYS A 46 -24.88 16.80 -9.93
CA CYS A 46 -25.55 17.71 -10.85
C CYS A 46 -26.69 16.99 -11.59
N CYS A 47 -27.88 17.59 -11.57
CA CYS A 47 -29.05 17.13 -12.33
C CYS A 47 -28.71 16.97 -13.82
N GLU A 48 -29.07 15.84 -14.40
CA GLU A 48 -28.81 15.52 -15.81
C GLU A 48 -29.55 16.44 -16.79
N HIS A 49 -30.67 17.04 -16.38
CA HIS A 49 -31.51 17.87 -17.25
C HIS A 49 -31.10 19.34 -17.28
N CYS A 50 -30.76 19.93 -16.12
CA CYS A 50 -30.53 21.37 -16.00
C CYS A 50 -29.22 21.74 -15.30
N GLY A 51 -28.42 20.76 -14.88
CA GLY A 51 -27.14 20.98 -14.21
C GLY A 51 -27.23 21.53 -12.79
N GLN A 52 -28.41 21.59 -12.18
CA GLN A 52 -28.58 22.02 -10.78
C GLN A 52 -27.74 21.13 -9.86
N ASP A 53 -26.93 21.73 -9.00
CA ASP A 53 -26.07 21.03 -8.06
C ASP A 53 -26.80 20.68 -6.76
N TYR A 54 -26.53 19.47 -6.27
CA TYR A 54 -26.95 18.97 -4.98
C TYR A 54 -25.73 18.42 -4.25
N TYR A 55 -25.69 18.54 -2.92
CA TYR A 55 -24.56 18.05 -2.14
C TYR A 55 -24.98 16.82 -1.35
N GLY A 56 -24.15 15.77 -1.41
CA GLY A 56 -24.38 14.56 -0.62
C GLY A 56 -24.06 14.79 0.85
N THR A 57 -25.06 14.60 1.72
CA THR A 57 -24.95 14.87 3.17
C THR A 57 -25.01 13.61 4.03
N SER A 58 -25.20 12.42 3.43
CA SER A 58 -25.17 11.17 4.19
C SER A 58 -23.77 10.87 4.76
N ALA A 59 -23.70 9.87 5.64
CA ALA A 59 -22.45 9.39 6.20
C ALA A 59 -21.44 8.88 5.14
N ARG A 60 -21.93 8.48 3.96
CA ARG A 60 -21.12 8.05 2.79
C ARG A 60 -20.96 9.16 1.74
N GLY A 61 -21.41 10.39 2.06
CA GLY A 61 -21.43 11.53 1.14
C GLY A 61 -22.36 11.38 -0.07
N HIS A 62 -23.37 10.50 0.03
CA HIS A 62 -24.47 10.34 -0.93
C HIS A 62 -25.58 11.37 -0.70
N ILE A 63 -26.35 11.69 -1.74
CA ILE A 63 -27.57 12.51 -1.63
C ILE A 63 -28.66 11.74 -0.89
N VAL A 64 -29.48 12.44 -0.12
CA VAL A 64 -30.60 11.84 0.62
C VAL A 64 -31.84 12.73 0.41
N PRO A 65 -32.93 12.20 -0.16
CA PRO A 65 -33.11 10.83 -0.68
C PRO A 65 -32.28 10.55 -1.96
N ASP A 66 -32.10 9.26 -2.29
CA ASP A 66 -31.38 8.81 -3.50
C ASP A 66 -32.11 9.16 -4.81
N GLU A 67 -33.41 9.47 -4.70
CA GLU A 67 -34.28 9.91 -5.78
C GLU A 67 -35.19 11.07 -5.35
N PHE A 68 -35.29 12.12 -6.17
CA PHE A 68 -36.16 13.28 -5.90
C PHE A 68 -36.43 14.11 -7.16
N ALA A 69 -37.44 14.98 -7.11
CA ALA A 69 -37.70 15.94 -8.19
C ALA A 69 -36.76 17.16 -8.10
N CYS A 70 -36.11 17.51 -9.20
CA CYS A 70 -35.23 18.67 -9.27
C CYS A 70 -35.99 19.97 -8.97
N VAL A 71 -35.51 20.75 -8.01
CA VAL A 71 -36.13 22.04 -7.63
C VAL A 71 -36.16 23.08 -8.75
N ARG A 72 -35.32 22.94 -9.79
CA ARG A 72 -35.22 23.90 -10.88
C ARG A 72 -36.05 23.50 -12.11
N CYS A 73 -36.00 22.24 -12.53
CA CYS A 73 -36.68 21.78 -13.75
C CYS A 73 -37.84 20.80 -13.50
N GLY A 74 -38.05 20.35 -12.26
CA GLY A 74 -39.05 19.35 -11.91
C GLY A 74 -38.73 17.92 -12.35
N GLY A 75 -37.68 17.70 -13.16
CA GLY A 75 -37.29 16.37 -13.63
C GLY A 75 -36.81 15.45 -12.50
N LEU A 76 -37.04 14.14 -12.63
CA LEU A 76 -36.61 13.14 -11.66
C LEU A 76 -35.08 13.03 -11.65
N VAL A 77 -34.48 13.28 -10.50
CA VAL A 77 -33.05 13.13 -10.24
C VAL A 77 -32.84 11.79 -9.55
N LEU A 78 -31.99 10.96 -10.14
CA LEU A 78 -31.51 9.71 -9.57
C LEU A 78 -30.01 9.85 -9.31
N MET A 79 -29.53 9.44 -8.13
CA MET A 79 -28.11 9.60 -7.77
C MET A 79 -27.15 9.04 -8.83
N ASP A 80 -27.43 7.83 -9.33
CA ASP A 80 -26.61 7.17 -10.35
C ASP A 80 -26.64 7.88 -11.72
N ARG A 81 -27.60 8.78 -11.94
CA ARG A 81 -27.71 9.60 -13.15
C ARG A 81 -27.12 11.00 -12.99
N CYS A 82 -26.83 11.45 -11.78
CA CYS A 82 -26.20 12.75 -11.57
C CYS A 82 -24.80 12.83 -12.16
N THR A 83 -24.47 13.91 -12.85
CA THR A 83 -23.06 14.18 -13.19
C THR A 83 -22.32 14.54 -11.92
N LEU A 84 -21.34 13.72 -11.53
CA LEU A 84 -20.60 13.90 -10.29
C LEU A 84 -19.40 14.82 -10.48
N ARG A 85 -19.27 15.82 -9.61
CA ARG A 85 -18.14 16.76 -9.60
C ARG A 85 -17.64 16.95 -8.17
N PRO A 86 -16.34 17.16 -7.94
CA PRO A 86 -15.87 17.73 -6.68
C PRO A 86 -16.56 19.09 -6.43
N ALA A 87 -16.83 19.41 -5.17
CA ALA A 87 -17.32 20.73 -4.80
C ALA A 87 -16.30 21.82 -5.18
N ALA A 88 -16.78 23.06 -5.35
CA ALA A 88 -15.91 24.17 -5.72
C ALA A 88 -14.75 24.34 -4.72
N GLY A 89 -13.52 24.37 -5.24
CA GLY A 89 -12.30 24.48 -4.42
C GLY A 89 -11.87 23.18 -3.74
N VAL A 90 -12.55 22.05 -3.99
CA VAL A 90 -12.21 20.73 -3.45
C VAL A 90 -11.53 19.91 -4.53
N SER A 91 -10.40 19.29 -4.19
CA SER A 91 -9.71 18.38 -5.11
C SER A 91 -10.43 17.03 -5.25
N ASP A 92 -10.17 16.33 -6.35
CA ASP A 92 -10.69 14.98 -6.61
C ASP A 92 -10.47 13.98 -5.47
N GLY A 93 -9.37 14.13 -4.72
CA GLY A 93 -9.02 13.29 -3.59
C GLY A 93 -9.84 13.65 -2.35
N GLU A 94 -9.90 14.93 -2.00
CA GLU A 94 -10.68 15.42 -0.85
C GLU A 94 -12.19 15.18 -1.00
N ALA A 95 -12.68 15.07 -2.24
CA ALA A 95 -14.06 14.70 -2.54
C ALA A 95 -14.39 13.23 -2.23
N MET A 96 -13.38 12.35 -2.20
CA MET A 96 -13.57 10.94 -1.88
C MET A 96 -13.44 10.71 -0.37
N GLN A 97 -14.29 9.85 0.18
CA GLN A 97 -14.04 9.28 1.49
C GLN A 97 -13.02 8.17 1.31
N HIS A 98 -11.77 8.44 1.68
CA HIS A 98 -10.76 7.41 1.75
C HIS A 98 -10.98 6.62 3.03
N ALA A 99 -11.20 5.31 2.92
CA ALA A 99 -11.05 4.42 4.07
C ALA A 99 -9.63 4.64 4.60
N GLU A 100 -9.49 5.08 5.85
CA GLU A 100 -8.14 5.29 6.36
C GLU A 100 -7.45 3.92 6.48
N LEU A 101 -6.12 3.96 6.54
CA LEU A 101 -5.36 2.73 6.72
C LEU A 101 -5.79 2.06 8.04
N PRO A 102 -6.07 0.73 8.07
CA PRO A 102 -6.50 0.04 9.29
C PRO A 102 -5.54 0.23 10.48
N TRP A 103 -4.29 0.56 10.19
CA TRP A 103 -3.28 0.93 11.18
C TRP A 103 -3.72 2.10 12.07
N PHE A 104 -4.52 3.05 11.59
CA PHE A 104 -4.91 4.24 12.33
C PHE A 104 -6.31 4.15 12.95
N GLU A 105 -7.23 3.39 12.35
CA GLU A 105 -8.63 3.35 12.79
C GLU A 105 -8.95 2.20 13.76
N ALA A 106 -8.37 1.02 13.54
CA ALA A 106 -8.85 -0.17 14.23
C ALA A 106 -8.48 -0.13 15.73
N LYS A 107 -9.44 -0.50 16.61
CA LYS A 107 -9.22 -0.47 18.06
C LYS A 107 -8.27 -1.57 18.55
N SER A 108 -8.34 -2.77 17.97
CA SER A 108 -7.52 -3.91 18.38
C SER A 108 -6.24 -3.98 17.56
N PHE A 109 -5.09 -4.16 18.24
CA PHE A 109 -3.78 -4.29 17.60
C PHE A 109 -3.74 -5.35 16.50
N VAL A 110 -4.29 -6.55 16.73
CA VAL A 110 -4.30 -7.64 15.74
C VAL A 110 -5.05 -7.24 14.46
N LYS A 111 -6.24 -6.63 14.58
CA LYS A 111 -6.99 -6.15 13.41
C LYS A 111 -6.27 -4.99 12.70
N ARG A 112 -5.62 -4.08 13.44
CA ARG A 112 -4.79 -3.01 12.87
C ARG A 112 -3.67 -3.60 12.00
N TRP A 113 -2.88 -4.48 12.60
CA TRP A 113 -1.72 -5.09 11.96
C TRP A 113 -2.13 -5.96 10.76
N TRP A 114 -3.08 -6.87 10.94
CA TRP A 114 -3.51 -7.78 9.88
C TRP A 114 -4.24 -7.03 8.74
N GLY A 115 -5.13 -6.09 9.08
CA GLY A 115 -5.81 -5.26 8.09
C GLY A 115 -4.82 -4.45 7.25
N THR A 116 -3.80 -3.86 7.89
CA THR A 116 -2.74 -3.11 7.19
C THR A 116 -1.87 -4.03 6.35
N THR A 117 -1.59 -5.25 6.82
CA THR A 117 -0.86 -6.27 6.06
C THR A 117 -1.60 -6.61 4.78
N LEU A 118 -2.91 -6.88 4.86
CA LEU A 118 -3.74 -7.19 3.69
C LEU A 118 -3.81 -6.00 2.71
N VAL A 119 -3.97 -4.78 3.21
CA VAL A 119 -3.98 -3.57 2.36
C VAL A 119 -2.62 -3.35 1.70
N GLY A 120 -1.52 -3.41 2.46
CA GLY A 120 -0.17 -3.23 1.93
C GLY A 120 0.20 -4.29 0.89
N PHE A 121 -0.32 -5.50 1.03
CA PHE A 121 -0.12 -6.59 0.08
C PHE A 121 -1.00 -6.47 -1.17
N SER A 122 -2.30 -6.18 -1.03
CA SER A 122 -3.28 -6.28 -2.13
C SER A 122 -3.63 -4.94 -2.80
N LYS A 123 -3.38 -3.82 -2.13
CA LYS A 123 -3.87 -2.49 -2.53
C LYS A 123 -2.75 -1.44 -2.50
N GLY A 124 -1.52 -1.80 -2.90
CA GLY A 124 -0.39 -0.87 -2.93
C GLY A 124 -0.68 0.45 -3.66
N ILE A 125 -1.40 0.38 -4.79
CA ILE A 125 -1.81 1.55 -5.59
C ILE A 125 -2.75 2.51 -4.83
N GLN A 126 -3.52 2.03 -3.85
CA GLN A 126 -4.48 2.84 -3.09
C GLN A 126 -3.86 3.45 -1.83
N LEU A 127 -2.67 3.01 -1.41
CA LEU A 127 -2.00 3.49 -0.19
C LEU A 127 -1.83 5.02 -0.12
N PRO A 128 -1.42 5.74 -1.19
CA PRO A 128 -1.31 7.19 -1.13
C PRO A 128 -2.63 7.87 -0.77
N ALA A 129 -3.74 7.40 -1.35
CA ALA A 129 -5.06 7.91 -1.10
C ALA A 129 -5.53 7.59 0.34
N MET A 130 -5.37 6.34 0.78
CA MET A 130 -5.73 5.90 2.14
C MET A 130 -4.95 6.62 3.24
N LEU A 131 -3.71 7.05 2.97
CA LEU A 131 -2.94 7.84 3.92
C LEU A 131 -3.39 9.30 3.99
N GLY A 132 -4.20 9.81 3.05
CA GLY A 132 -4.80 11.16 3.13
C GLY A 132 -3.79 12.29 3.38
N GLY A 133 -2.58 12.20 2.82
CA GLY A 133 -1.49 13.15 3.08
C GLY A 133 -0.77 13.01 4.43
N ARG A 134 -1.21 12.13 5.34
CA ARG A 134 -0.49 11.84 6.60
C ARG A 134 0.93 11.34 6.30
N VAL A 135 1.90 11.87 7.03
CA VAL A 135 3.31 11.54 6.90
C VAL A 135 3.82 11.11 8.28
N GLU A 136 3.75 9.80 8.54
CA GLU A 136 4.07 9.21 9.84
C GLU A 136 5.19 8.17 9.71
N PRO A 137 6.45 8.60 9.46
CA PRO A 137 7.57 7.70 9.21
C PRO A 137 7.80 6.75 10.39
N THR A 138 7.64 7.23 11.63
CA THR A 138 7.80 6.40 12.84
C THR A 138 6.82 5.23 12.88
N GLN A 139 5.54 5.47 12.54
CA GLN A 139 4.53 4.42 12.50
C GLN A 139 4.81 3.41 11.38
N ALA A 140 5.27 3.90 10.22
CA ALA A 140 5.70 3.04 9.12
C ALA A 140 6.90 2.16 9.51
N SER A 141 7.89 2.70 10.23
CA SER A 141 9.02 1.93 10.77
C SER A 141 8.57 0.86 11.76
N ILE A 142 7.69 1.21 12.69
CA ILE A 142 7.13 0.25 13.67
C ILE A 142 6.43 -0.89 12.93
N PHE A 143 5.62 -0.59 11.91
CA PHE A 143 4.94 -1.61 11.12
C PHE A 143 5.94 -2.55 10.43
N VAL A 144 6.98 -2.02 9.77
CA VAL A 144 8.03 -2.83 9.13
C VAL A 144 8.78 -3.70 10.14
N VAL A 145 9.09 -3.17 11.33
CA VAL A 145 9.77 -3.92 12.40
C VAL A 145 8.90 -5.07 12.92
N ILE A 146 7.58 -4.86 13.04
CA ILE A 146 6.67 -5.94 13.41
C ILE A 146 6.65 -7.01 12.33
N GLN A 147 6.60 -6.64 11.04
CA GLN A 147 6.64 -7.61 9.95
C GLN A 147 7.95 -8.39 9.91
N SER A 148 9.08 -7.71 10.08
CA SER A 148 10.39 -8.35 10.08
C SER A 148 10.58 -9.27 11.28
N PHE A 149 10.00 -8.95 12.43
CA PHE A 149 9.97 -9.83 13.59
C PHE A 149 9.23 -11.14 13.29
N PHE A 150 8.03 -11.09 12.71
CA PHE A 150 7.27 -12.29 12.36
C PHE A 150 7.96 -13.12 11.28
N ALA A 151 8.44 -12.48 10.21
CA ALA A 151 9.22 -13.17 9.17
C ALA A 151 10.51 -13.76 9.75
N GLY A 152 11.16 -13.04 10.66
CA GLY A 152 12.39 -13.45 11.32
C GLY A 152 12.22 -14.67 12.23
N ILE A 153 11.11 -14.76 12.98
CA ILE A 153 10.82 -15.95 13.81
C ILE A 153 10.74 -17.19 12.94
N MET A 154 10.02 -17.12 11.82
CA MET A 154 9.91 -18.26 10.91
C MET A 154 11.26 -18.56 10.23
N GLY A 155 12.04 -17.53 9.89
CA GLY A 155 13.41 -17.69 9.40
C GLY A 155 14.31 -18.42 10.41
N LEU A 156 14.21 -18.06 11.69
CA LEU A 156 14.96 -18.71 12.78
C LEU A 156 14.52 -20.17 12.95
N LEU A 157 13.21 -20.44 13.01
CA LEU A 157 12.69 -21.80 13.17
C LEU A 157 13.10 -22.70 12.00
N THR A 158 12.94 -22.22 10.77
CA THR A 158 13.30 -22.98 9.57
C THR A 158 14.81 -23.15 9.43
N GLY A 159 15.59 -22.16 9.83
CA GLY A 159 17.04 -22.21 9.84
C GLY A 159 17.63 -23.16 10.88
N LEU A 160 16.94 -23.39 12.00
CA LEU A 160 17.36 -24.33 13.04
C LEU A 160 16.99 -25.79 12.72
N LEU A 161 16.05 -26.05 11.80
CA LEU A 161 15.66 -27.41 11.44
C LEU A 161 16.83 -28.26 10.88
N PRO A 162 17.65 -27.77 9.92
CA PRO A 162 18.83 -28.51 9.46
C PRO A 162 19.84 -28.78 10.58
N VAL A 163 19.98 -27.85 11.52
CA VAL A 163 20.88 -27.98 12.67
C VAL A 163 20.46 -29.17 13.54
N LEU A 164 19.15 -29.27 13.82
CA LEU A 164 18.58 -30.39 14.56
C LEU A 164 18.65 -31.72 13.77
N ALA A 165 18.44 -31.67 12.45
CA ALA A 165 18.52 -32.86 11.59
C ALA A 165 19.94 -33.44 11.51
N VAL A 166 20.96 -32.58 11.37
CA VAL A 166 22.37 -33.00 11.32
C VAL A 166 22.81 -33.58 12.66
N ALA A 167 22.38 -32.96 13.78
CA ALA A 167 22.69 -33.44 15.12
C ALA A 167 22.08 -34.82 15.43
N THR A 168 20.92 -35.15 14.84
CA THR A 168 20.19 -36.40 15.12
C THR A 168 20.55 -37.54 14.16
N VAL A 169 20.83 -37.24 12.89
CA VAL A 169 21.02 -38.28 11.85
C VAL A 169 22.49 -38.45 11.43
N GLY A 170 23.31 -37.40 11.49
CA GLY A 170 24.60 -37.36 10.80
C GLY A 170 25.84 -37.66 11.64
N GLY A 171 25.72 -37.83 12.97
CA GLY A 171 26.89 -37.91 13.86
C GLY A 171 27.79 -36.66 13.80
N GLY A 172 27.25 -35.52 13.33
CA GLY A 172 27.99 -34.28 13.18
C GLY A 172 28.47 -33.73 14.52
N THR A 173 29.62 -33.07 14.52
CA THR A 173 30.17 -32.45 15.72
C THR A 173 29.27 -31.29 16.19
N ILE A 174 28.85 -31.33 17.45
CA ILE A 174 28.00 -30.32 18.12
C ILE A 174 28.54 -28.88 17.96
N GLN A 175 29.86 -28.74 17.77
CA GLN A 175 30.53 -27.46 17.59
C GLN A 175 30.06 -26.72 16.32
N SER A 176 29.80 -27.42 15.21
CA SER A 176 29.32 -26.80 13.97
C SER A 176 27.86 -26.31 14.06
N SER A 177 27.03 -26.98 14.87
CA SER A 177 25.63 -26.60 15.08
C SER A 177 25.45 -25.33 15.91
N ALA A 178 26.32 -25.09 16.90
CA ALA A 178 26.22 -23.94 17.78
C ALA A 178 26.54 -22.62 17.04
N GLY A 179 27.60 -22.60 16.22
CA GLY A 179 27.98 -21.43 15.43
C GLY A 179 26.86 -20.98 14.48
N GLN A 180 26.21 -21.94 13.80
CA GLN A 180 25.10 -21.66 12.89
C GLN A 180 23.87 -21.10 13.62
N ALA A 181 23.53 -21.62 14.81
CA ALA A 181 22.43 -21.11 15.62
C ALA A 181 22.70 -19.67 16.10
N ILE A 182 23.93 -19.37 16.51
CA ILE A 182 24.35 -18.01 16.89
C ILE A 182 24.26 -17.08 15.68
N ALA A 183 24.76 -17.50 14.52
CA ALA A 183 24.71 -16.70 13.29
C ALA A 183 23.27 -16.30 12.93
N GLN A 184 22.34 -17.26 12.98
CA GLN A 184 20.92 -17.00 12.71
C GLN A 184 20.28 -16.09 13.75
N GLY A 185 20.61 -16.26 15.03
CA GLY A 185 20.14 -15.37 16.10
C GLY A 185 20.61 -13.92 15.90
N VAL A 186 21.88 -13.72 15.53
CA VAL A 186 22.42 -12.39 15.22
C VAL A 186 21.72 -11.79 13.99
N LEU A 187 21.53 -12.58 12.94
CA LEU A 187 20.83 -12.11 11.74
C LEU A 187 19.39 -11.72 12.00
N PHE A 188 18.68 -12.48 12.83
CA PHE A 188 17.33 -12.15 13.28
C PHE A 188 17.27 -10.77 13.96
N LEU A 189 18.24 -10.47 14.85
CA LEU A 189 18.29 -9.20 15.56
C LEU A 189 18.68 -8.01 14.67
N ILE A 190 19.55 -8.22 13.68
CA ILE A 190 20.05 -7.16 12.80
C ILE A 190 19.10 -6.89 11.61
N SER A 191 18.35 -7.91 11.16
CA SER A 191 17.50 -7.82 9.97
C SER A 191 16.51 -6.64 9.95
N PRO A 192 15.80 -6.28 11.05
CA PRO A 192 14.91 -5.12 11.05
C PRO A 192 15.64 -3.82 10.70
N PHE A 193 16.85 -3.63 11.20
CA PHE A 193 17.65 -2.42 10.93
C PHE A 193 18.11 -2.36 9.48
N LEU A 194 18.48 -3.50 8.89
CA LEU A 194 18.85 -3.58 7.47
C LEU A 194 17.65 -3.27 6.56
N LEU A 195 16.46 -3.77 6.92
CA LEU A 195 15.23 -3.46 6.17
C LEU A 195 14.87 -1.97 6.27
N LEU A 196 14.96 -1.36 7.46
CA LEU A 196 14.77 0.07 7.64
C LEU A 196 15.79 0.90 6.85
N GLY A 197 17.05 0.44 6.79
CA GLY A 197 18.10 1.03 5.96
C GLY A 197 17.78 0.94 4.46
N SER A 198 17.34 -0.23 3.98
CA SER A 198 16.93 -0.40 2.57
C SER A 198 15.74 0.49 2.20
N MET A 199 14.80 0.64 3.13
CA MET A 199 13.63 1.50 2.95
C MET A 199 14.03 2.97 2.93
N ALA A 200 14.95 3.39 3.81
CA ALA A 200 15.49 4.75 3.81
C ALA A 200 16.23 5.05 2.50
N LEU A 201 17.08 4.13 2.02
CA LEU A 201 17.78 4.29 0.75
C LEU A 201 16.81 4.41 -0.42
N ALA A 202 15.84 3.49 -0.52
CA ALA A 202 14.82 3.51 -1.56
C ALA A 202 13.99 4.81 -1.53
N ALA A 203 13.58 5.27 -0.34
CA ALA A 203 12.86 6.52 -0.17
C ALA A 203 13.70 7.75 -0.54
N ALA A 204 15.00 7.75 -0.23
CA ALA A 204 15.91 8.83 -0.59
C ALA A 204 16.08 8.94 -2.11
N LEU A 205 16.31 7.81 -2.78
CA LEU A 205 16.44 7.76 -4.24
C LEU A 205 15.12 8.13 -4.95
N ALA A 206 13.99 7.62 -4.46
CA ALA A 206 12.66 7.97 -4.96
C ALA A 206 12.37 9.48 -4.82
N ALA A 207 12.65 10.05 -3.65
CA ALA A 207 12.44 11.47 -3.39
C ALA A 207 13.40 12.36 -4.19
N ALA A 208 14.64 11.93 -4.43
CA ALA A 208 15.57 12.66 -5.30
C ALA A 208 14.99 12.84 -6.71
N ALA A 209 14.38 11.80 -7.27
CA ALA A 209 13.73 11.86 -8.58
C ALA A 209 12.38 12.56 -8.59
N GLY A 210 11.59 12.42 -7.52
CA GLY A 210 10.22 12.97 -7.44
C GLY A 210 10.08 14.32 -6.74
N SER A 211 11.17 14.90 -6.21
CA SER A 211 11.12 16.13 -5.39
C SER A 211 10.48 17.31 -6.09
N ARG A 212 10.74 17.47 -7.40
CA ARG A 212 10.15 18.54 -8.24
C ARG A 212 8.64 18.38 -8.43
N ASP A 213 8.11 17.18 -8.23
CA ASP A 213 6.69 16.84 -8.35
C ASP A 213 6.01 16.69 -6.98
N GLY A 214 6.68 17.13 -5.90
CA GLY A 214 6.12 17.16 -4.55
C GLY A 214 6.30 15.88 -3.73
N LEU A 215 7.01 14.86 -4.24
CA LEU A 215 7.29 13.65 -3.47
C LEU A 215 8.43 13.89 -2.46
N SER A 216 8.08 14.10 -1.18
CA SER A 216 9.07 14.23 -0.11
C SER A 216 9.62 12.88 0.35
N PHE A 217 10.85 12.88 0.89
CA PHE A 217 11.48 11.71 1.50
C PHE A 217 10.57 11.02 2.52
N ARG A 218 10.02 11.78 3.47
CA ARG A 218 9.18 11.24 4.54
C ARG A 218 7.90 10.60 3.99
N ARG A 219 7.34 11.16 2.91
CA ARG A 219 6.17 10.59 2.23
C ARG A 219 6.53 9.28 1.51
N ALA A 220 7.61 9.26 0.75
CA ALA A 220 8.10 8.05 0.09
C ALA A 220 8.41 6.94 1.11
N TYR A 221 9.10 7.28 2.21
CA TYR A 221 9.42 6.36 3.31
C TYR A 221 8.16 5.77 3.95
N THR A 222 7.15 6.61 4.22
CA THR A 222 5.86 6.17 4.79
C THR A 222 5.13 5.22 3.84
N LEU A 223 5.09 5.54 2.54
CA LEU A 223 4.45 4.69 1.52
C LEU A 223 5.11 3.32 1.40
N ILE A 224 6.44 3.30 1.30
CA ILE A 224 7.21 2.05 1.22
C ILE A 224 6.97 1.22 2.50
N GLY A 225 7.01 1.84 3.68
CA GLY A 225 6.84 1.13 4.94
C GLY A 225 5.47 0.47 5.07
N PHE A 226 4.39 1.17 4.75
CA PHE A 226 3.04 0.58 4.79
C PHE A 226 2.75 -0.42 3.66
N SER A 227 3.54 -0.42 2.58
CA SER A 227 3.50 -1.48 1.54
C SER A 227 4.17 -2.80 1.96
N SER A 228 4.80 -2.85 3.13
CA SER A 228 5.51 -4.04 3.65
C SER A 228 4.62 -5.21 4.05
N GLY A 229 3.31 -5.15 3.77
CA GLY A 229 2.38 -6.27 3.97
C GLY A 229 2.83 -7.57 3.30
N ALA A 230 3.52 -7.47 2.15
CA ALA A 230 4.05 -8.62 1.45
C ALA A 230 5.18 -9.37 2.20
N LEU A 231 5.82 -8.76 3.21
CA LEU A 231 6.84 -9.44 4.02
C LEU A 231 6.26 -10.61 4.83
N ILE A 232 4.93 -10.69 4.97
CA ILE A 232 4.27 -11.84 5.60
C ILE A 232 4.55 -13.17 4.86
N PHE A 233 4.91 -13.12 3.57
CA PHE A 233 5.38 -14.31 2.85
C PHE A 233 6.66 -14.90 3.45
N GLY A 234 7.42 -14.14 4.24
CA GLY A 234 8.53 -14.65 5.05
C GLY A 234 8.14 -15.76 6.02
N LEU A 235 6.84 -15.95 6.30
CA LEU A 235 6.35 -17.09 7.06
C LEU A 235 6.42 -18.43 6.29
N VAL A 236 6.54 -18.38 4.95
CA VAL A 236 6.67 -19.57 4.11
C VAL A 236 8.13 -20.05 4.15
N PRO A 237 8.40 -21.30 4.56
CA PRO A 237 9.76 -21.83 4.61
C PRO A 237 10.50 -21.76 3.28
N CYS A 238 11.84 -21.62 3.36
CA CYS A 238 12.81 -21.68 2.25
C CYS A 238 12.73 -20.56 1.19
N CYS A 239 11.54 -20.23 0.68
CA CYS A 239 11.37 -19.28 -0.43
C CYS A 239 10.67 -18.00 -0.01
N GLY A 240 10.01 -18.01 1.15
CA GLY A 240 9.13 -16.94 1.61
C GLY A 240 9.81 -15.58 1.77
N ALA A 241 11.04 -15.56 2.30
CA ALA A 241 11.77 -14.32 2.52
C ALA A 241 12.09 -13.58 1.21
N LEU A 242 12.61 -14.30 0.21
CA LEU A 242 12.92 -13.71 -1.11
C LEU A 242 11.66 -13.29 -1.85
N ILE A 243 10.64 -14.16 -1.89
CA ILE A 243 9.35 -13.86 -2.54
C ILE A 243 8.70 -12.65 -1.87
N GLY A 244 8.65 -12.62 -0.54
CA GLY A 244 8.09 -11.52 0.23
C GLY A 244 8.81 -10.20 -0.02
N TYR A 245 10.15 -10.22 -0.14
CA TYR A 245 10.93 -9.03 -0.48
C TYR A 245 10.63 -8.51 -1.90
N ILE A 246 10.58 -9.42 -2.89
CA ILE A 246 10.24 -9.05 -4.27
C ILE A 246 8.83 -8.46 -4.34
N LEU A 247 7.85 -9.11 -3.70
CA LEU A 247 6.49 -8.62 -3.66
C LEU A 247 6.39 -7.28 -2.92
N TRP A 248 7.15 -7.08 -1.84
CA TRP A 248 7.22 -5.78 -1.17
C TRP A 248 7.78 -4.70 -2.09
N ALA A 249 8.82 -5.02 -2.86
CA ALA A 249 9.40 -4.09 -3.83
C ALA A 249 8.40 -3.69 -4.92
N ILE A 250 7.59 -4.64 -5.40
CA ILE A 250 6.51 -4.39 -6.36
C ILE A 250 5.43 -3.50 -5.73
N GLN A 251 4.94 -3.82 -4.53
CA GLN A 251 3.88 -3.04 -3.87
C GLN A 251 4.33 -1.63 -3.50
N GLY A 252 5.56 -1.48 -3.01
CA GLY A 252 6.17 -0.18 -2.75
C GLY A 252 6.30 0.64 -4.03
N SER A 253 6.67 0.01 -5.14
CA SER A 253 6.71 0.65 -6.45
C SER A 253 5.34 1.13 -6.91
N TYR A 254 4.29 0.31 -6.77
CA TYR A 254 2.92 0.75 -7.10
C TYR A 254 2.46 1.91 -6.22
N ALA A 255 2.76 1.88 -4.92
CA ALA A 255 2.43 2.96 -4.00
C ALA A 255 3.13 4.27 -4.37
N LEU A 256 4.41 4.21 -4.76
CA LEU A 256 5.17 5.37 -5.21
C LEU A 256 4.68 5.89 -6.57
N ALA A 257 4.44 5.01 -7.53
CA ALA A 257 3.91 5.38 -8.85
C ALA A 257 2.56 6.09 -8.74
N ALA A 258 1.68 5.60 -7.86
CA ALA A 258 0.37 6.19 -7.61
C ALA A 258 0.45 7.56 -6.91
N ALA A 259 1.55 7.85 -6.21
CA ALA A 259 1.78 9.15 -5.59
C ALA A 259 2.33 10.20 -6.57
N MET A 260 2.68 9.81 -7.79
CA MET A 260 3.29 10.68 -8.79
C MET A 260 2.27 11.14 -9.86
N PRO A 261 2.48 12.32 -10.48
CA PRO A 261 1.73 12.70 -11.67
C PRO A 261 1.87 11.68 -12.80
N ARG A 262 0.83 11.55 -13.64
CA ARG A 262 0.83 10.64 -14.80
C ARG A 262 2.06 10.90 -15.69
N GLY A 263 2.74 9.82 -16.10
CA GLY A 263 3.93 9.86 -16.95
C GLY A 263 5.26 10.12 -16.23
N LYS A 264 5.24 10.50 -14.93
CA LYS A 264 6.47 10.80 -14.17
C LYS A 264 6.86 9.73 -13.15
N GLY A 265 6.01 8.71 -12.94
CA GLY A 265 6.24 7.65 -11.96
C GLY A 265 7.39 6.69 -12.30
N ALA A 266 7.77 6.54 -13.57
CA ALA A 266 8.73 5.52 -13.98
C ALA A 266 10.12 5.70 -13.35
N ALA A 267 10.68 6.91 -13.39
CA ALA A 267 11.99 7.18 -12.81
C ALA A 267 12.02 6.95 -11.29
N VAL A 268 10.96 7.37 -10.59
CA VAL A 268 10.79 7.16 -9.14
C VAL A 268 10.74 5.68 -8.80
N VAL A 269 9.98 4.89 -9.56
CA VAL A 269 9.88 3.43 -9.38
C VAL A 269 11.23 2.76 -9.60
N VAL A 270 11.90 3.05 -10.72
CA VAL A 270 13.21 2.43 -11.04
C VAL A 270 14.22 2.71 -9.93
N LEU A 271 14.33 3.95 -9.48
CA LEU A 271 15.28 4.32 -8.44
C LEU A 271 14.92 3.76 -7.06
N ALA A 272 13.63 3.64 -6.73
CA ALA A 272 13.19 2.97 -5.52
C ALA A 272 13.56 1.49 -5.54
N LEU A 273 13.33 0.80 -6.66
CA LEU A 273 13.71 -0.61 -6.85
C LEU A 273 15.22 -0.78 -6.71
N VAL A 274 16.03 0.09 -7.32
CA VAL A 274 17.50 0.07 -7.16
C VAL A 274 17.87 0.18 -5.68
N GLY A 275 17.28 1.12 -4.94
CA GLY A 275 17.54 1.27 -3.50
C GLY A 275 17.16 0.03 -2.67
N MET A 276 16.03 -0.61 -2.99
CA MET A 276 15.62 -1.85 -2.35
C MET A 276 16.59 -3.00 -2.68
N PHE A 277 16.90 -3.24 -3.95
CA PHE A 277 17.81 -4.33 -4.33
C PHE A 277 19.23 -4.14 -3.79
N ILE A 278 19.74 -2.90 -3.70
CA ILE A 278 21.00 -2.62 -2.99
C ILE A 278 20.90 -3.05 -1.52
N GLY A 279 19.79 -2.72 -0.85
CA GLY A 279 19.54 -3.15 0.52
C GLY A 279 19.48 -4.66 0.68
N LEU A 280 18.85 -5.38 -0.26
CA LEU A 280 18.82 -6.85 -0.27
C LEU A 280 20.21 -7.46 -0.42
N ILE A 281 21.03 -6.92 -1.35
CA ILE A 281 22.41 -7.36 -1.56
C ILE A 281 23.23 -7.12 -0.30
N LEU A 282 23.09 -5.94 0.33
CA LEU A 282 23.77 -5.63 1.58
C LEU A 282 23.37 -6.59 2.70
N GLN A 283 22.08 -6.92 2.82
CA GLN A 283 21.60 -7.88 3.81
C GLN A 283 22.17 -9.28 3.58
N ALA A 284 22.22 -9.74 2.33
CA ALA A 284 22.85 -11.02 1.98
C ALA A 284 24.36 -11.01 2.29
N ALA A 285 25.06 -9.92 1.99
CA ALA A 285 26.49 -9.78 2.25
C ALA A 285 26.81 -9.79 3.77
N VAL A 286 26.01 -9.08 4.58
CA VAL A 286 26.12 -9.11 6.05
C VAL A 286 25.84 -10.52 6.59
N GLY A 287 24.83 -11.20 6.06
CA GLY A 287 24.52 -12.60 6.38
C GLY A 287 25.67 -13.55 6.09
N PHE A 288 26.26 -13.43 4.90
CA PHE A 288 27.41 -14.21 4.50
C PHE A 288 28.62 -13.96 5.41
N ALA A 289 28.94 -12.69 5.69
CA ALA A 289 30.07 -12.31 6.53
C ALA A 289 29.95 -12.84 7.96
N ILE A 290 28.77 -12.71 8.60
CA ILE A 290 28.52 -13.25 9.95
C ILE A 290 28.71 -14.76 9.98
N THR A 291 28.15 -15.46 8.99
CA THR A 291 28.24 -16.93 8.90
C THR A 291 29.68 -17.38 8.67
N PHE A 292 30.43 -16.68 7.82
CA PHE A 292 31.84 -16.97 7.51
C PHE A 292 32.76 -16.74 8.72
N VAL A 293 32.58 -15.65 9.46
CA VAL A 293 33.39 -15.38 10.66
C VAL A 293 33.12 -16.42 11.75
N LEU A 294 31.85 -16.78 11.97
CA LEU A 294 31.48 -17.75 13.01
C LEU A 294 31.87 -19.19 12.66
N SER A 295 32.04 -19.53 11.39
CA SER A 295 32.53 -20.85 10.98
C SER A 295 34.06 -20.98 11.03
N ALA A 296 34.78 -19.86 11.09
CA ALA A 296 36.23 -19.81 11.21
C ALA A 296 36.73 -19.81 12.67
N LEU A 297 35.84 -19.55 13.64
CA LEU A 297 36.11 -19.57 15.09
C LEU A 297 35.78 -20.95 15.69
#